data_AF-A0A7R9BCH2-F1
#
_entry.id   AF-A0A7R9BCH2-F1
#
_cell.length_a   1.000
_cell.length_b   1.000
_cell.length_c   1.000
_cell.angle_alpha   90.00
_cell.angle_beta   90.00
_cell.angle_gamma   90.00
#
_symmetry.space_group_name_H-M   'P 1'
#
loop_
_entity.id
_entity.type
_entity.pdbx_description
1 polymer ?
#
loop_
_entity_poly.entity_id
_entity_poly.type
_entity_poly.pdbx_seq_one_letter_code
_entity_poly.pdbx_strand_id
1 'polypeptide(L)'
;CKIMNKPESWVGVLLVFMLALFPKPSSQLLVSQEELLQLCEDLVAADVNSLGPSVVAFDLQENASNQTDLASGPLYLEAVPASFLALPTIAALVKLFDNYDHYVGAPENSTAEELQEVEDFLDVMLSTQVFNVLTNFLLQKGTIEP
;
A
#
# COMPACT_ATOMS: atom_id res chain seq x y z
N CYS A 1 -64.31 22.26 16.84
CA CYS A 1 -63.06 21.82 17.51
C CYS A 1 -61.94 21.98 16.50
N LYS A 2 -60.98 22.88 16.77
CA LYS A 2 -59.96 23.33 15.82
C LYS A 2 -58.68 22.52 16.08
N ILE A 3 -58.33 21.60 15.20
CA ILE A 3 -57.02 20.93 15.23
C ILE A 3 -56.20 21.56 14.10
N MET A 4 -55.20 22.34 14.51
CA MET A 4 -54.26 23.06 13.66
C MET A 4 -53.27 22.08 13.01
N ASN A 5 -53.18 22.11 11.68
CA ASN A 5 -52.03 21.61 10.94
C ASN A 5 -50.78 22.44 11.31
N LYS A 6 -49.70 21.75 11.69
CA LYS A 6 -48.38 22.36 11.93
C LYS A 6 -47.64 22.45 10.59
N PRO A 7 -47.01 23.58 10.22
CA PRO A 7 -46.29 23.69 8.96
C PRO A 7 -44.99 22.86 9.01
N GLU A 8 -44.89 21.91 8.10
CA GLU A 8 -43.69 21.11 7.83
C GLU A 8 -42.53 22.05 7.50
N SER A 9 -41.42 21.91 8.24
CA SER A 9 -40.22 22.74 8.10
C SER A 9 -39.49 22.38 6.81
N TRP A 10 -39.78 23.13 5.74
CA TRP A 10 -39.06 23.06 4.46
C TRP A 10 -37.55 23.33 4.60
N VAL A 11 -37.14 23.96 5.70
CA VAL A 11 -35.73 24.22 6.03
C VAL A 11 -34.95 22.91 6.15
N GLY A 12 -35.56 21.86 6.71
CA GLY A 12 -34.90 20.55 6.85
C GLY A 12 -34.66 19.86 5.51
N VAL A 13 -35.64 19.92 4.60
CA VAL A 13 -35.54 19.33 3.27
C VAL A 13 -34.54 20.09 2.41
N LEU A 14 -34.53 21.43 2.48
CA LEU A 14 -33.54 22.28 1.80
C LEU A 14 -32.11 22.04 2.30
N LEU A 15 -31.91 21.79 3.61
CA LEU A 15 -30.58 21.54 4.17
C LEU A 15 -29.99 20.20 3.71
N VAL A 16 -30.83 19.15 3.64
CA VAL A 16 -30.43 17.82 3.13
C VAL A 16 -30.16 17.88 1.62
N PHE A 17 -30.97 18.61 0.86
CA PHE A 17 -30.77 18.77 -0.58
C PHE A 17 -29.53 19.63 -0.90
N MET A 18 -29.24 20.65 -0.10
CA MET A 18 -28.02 21.45 -0.24
C MET A 18 -26.77 20.62 0.07
N LEU A 19 -26.78 19.77 1.09
CA LEU A 19 -25.66 18.86 1.40
C LEU A 19 -25.40 17.81 0.31
N ALA A 20 -26.42 17.39 -0.45
CA ALA A 20 -26.28 16.42 -1.54
C ALA A 20 -25.85 17.04 -2.89
N LEU A 21 -25.93 18.37 -3.04
CA LEU A 21 -25.56 19.10 -4.26
C LEU A 21 -24.14 19.69 -4.23
N PHE A 22 -23.49 19.70 -3.07
CA PHE A 22 -22.05 19.91 -3.02
C PHE A 22 -21.38 18.59 -3.41
N PRO A 23 -20.72 18.48 -4.58
CA PRO A 23 -19.78 17.40 -4.79
C PRO A 23 -18.85 17.41 -3.56
N LYS A 24 -18.72 16.28 -2.85
CA LYS A 24 -17.70 16.10 -1.82
C LYS A 24 -16.43 16.61 -2.47
N PRO A 25 -15.83 17.74 -2.01
CA PRO A 25 -14.67 18.27 -2.68
C PRO A 25 -13.69 17.11 -2.71
N SER A 26 -13.41 16.58 -3.90
CA SER A 26 -12.30 15.66 -4.07
C SER A 26 -11.14 16.45 -3.51
N SER A 27 -10.67 16.08 -2.32
CA SER A 27 -9.56 16.71 -1.65
C SER A 27 -8.40 16.50 -2.61
N GLN A 28 -8.19 17.48 -3.49
CA GLN A 28 -6.97 17.57 -4.26
C GLN A 28 -5.91 17.67 -3.18
N LEU A 29 -5.14 16.60 -3.05
CA LEU A 29 -4.13 16.42 -2.02
C LEU A 29 -3.17 17.62 -2.15
N LEU A 30 -3.33 18.63 -1.30
CA LEU A 30 -2.37 19.72 -1.21
C LEU A 30 -1.22 19.21 -0.36
N VAL A 31 -0.42 18.35 -0.96
CA VAL A 31 0.82 17.85 -0.39
C VAL A 31 1.96 18.45 -1.19
N SER A 32 2.86 19.14 -0.50
CA SER A 32 4.03 19.72 -1.15
C SER A 32 5.10 18.66 -1.43
N GLN A 33 6.03 18.98 -2.31
CA GLN A 33 7.14 18.08 -2.61
C GLN A 33 8.05 17.87 -1.39
N GLU A 34 8.21 18.90 -0.55
CA GLU A 34 8.95 18.82 0.70
C GLU A 34 8.27 17.88 1.70
N GLU A 35 6.95 17.90 1.77
CA GLU A 35 6.19 16.97 2.62
C GLU A 35 6.29 15.52 2.15
N LEU A 36 6.27 15.29 0.83
CA LEU A 36 6.50 13.93 0.28
C LEU A 36 7.92 13.46 0.54
N LEU A 37 8.91 14.34 0.37
CA LEU A 37 10.31 14.00 0.64
C LEU A 37 10.47 13.60 2.11
N GLN A 38 9.93 14.40 3.03
CA GLN A 38 9.99 14.09 4.45
C GLN A 38 9.27 12.77 4.77
N LEU A 39 8.10 12.53 4.19
CA LEU A 39 7.41 11.26 4.36
C LEU A 39 8.27 10.09 3.88
N CYS A 40 8.92 10.18 2.72
CA CYS A 40 9.80 9.12 2.23
C CYS A 40 10.95 8.82 3.21
N GLU A 41 11.60 9.86 3.75
CA GLU A 41 12.65 9.69 4.76
C GLU A 41 12.11 9.03 6.04
N ASP A 42 10.92 9.44 6.49
CA ASP A 42 10.26 8.86 7.68
C ASP A 42 9.88 7.39 7.45
N LEU A 43 9.42 7.03 6.24
CA LEU A 43 9.10 5.65 5.87
C LEU A 43 10.35 4.78 5.80
N VAL A 44 11.44 5.28 5.21
CA VAL A 44 12.73 4.57 5.16
C VAL A 44 13.28 4.38 6.58
N ALA A 45 13.21 5.40 7.44
CA ALA A 45 13.66 5.30 8.83
C ALA A 45 12.81 4.33 9.66
N ALA A 46 11.52 4.18 9.33
CA ALA A 46 10.60 3.25 9.97
C ALA A 46 10.75 1.80 9.51
N ASP A 47 11.43 1.55 8.38
CA ASP A 47 11.56 0.22 7.80
C ASP A 47 12.65 -0.62 8.50
N VAL A 48 12.25 -1.28 9.58
CA VAL A 48 13.09 -2.22 10.32
C VAL A 48 13.24 -3.59 9.63
N ASN A 49 12.45 -3.85 8.59
CA ASN A 49 12.50 -5.11 7.83
C ASN A 49 13.44 -5.00 6.62
N SER A 50 13.98 -3.82 6.35
CA SER A 50 14.89 -3.55 5.24
C SER A 50 16.17 -4.38 5.34
N LEU A 51 16.51 -5.04 4.24
CA LEU A 51 17.78 -5.73 4.07
C LEU A 51 18.82 -4.68 3.68
N GLY A 52 19.50 -4.11 4.67
CA GLY A 52 20.54 -3.11 4.45
C GLY A 52 21.58 -3.58 3.41
N PRO A 53 22.35 -2.65 2.80
CA PRO A 53 23.20 -2.92 1.64
C PRO A 53 24.33 -3.93 1.89
N SER A 54 24.61 -4.26 3.14
CA SER A 54 25.63 -5.25 3.53
C SER A 54 25.11 -6.68 3.65
N VAL A 55 23.80 -6.90 3.48
CA VAL A 55 23.18 -8.23 3.65
C VAL A 55 23.24 -9.06 2.36
N VAL A 56 23.16 -8.40 1.21
CA VAL A 56 23.11 -9.05 -0.09
C VAL A 56 24.28 -8.55 -0.93
N ALA A 57 25.13 -9.48 -1.37
CA ALA A 57 26.23 -9.17 -2.27
C ALA A 57 25.73 -9.13 -3.72
N PHE A 58 25.94 -8.00 -4.38
CA PHE A 58 25.55 -7.77 -5.77
C PHE A 58 26.75 -7.80 -6.71
N ASP A 59 26.61 -8.46 -7.85
CA ASP A 59 27.49 -8.30 -9.00
C ASP A 59 26.77 -7.44 -10.05
N LEU A 60 27.10 -6.15 -10.08
CA LEU A 60 26.53 -5.21 -11.03
C LEU A 60 27.02 -5.44 -12.46
N GLN A 61 28.09 -6.23 -12.63
CA GLN A 61 28.68 -6.57 -13.92
C GLN A 61 29.05 -5.31 -14.73
N GLU A 62 29.16 -5.44 -16.06
CA GLU A 62 29.55 -4.34 -16.92
C GLU A 62 28.37 -3.42 -17.23
N ASN A 63 28.66 -2.13 -17.38
CA ASN A 63 27.65 -1.16 -17.78
C ASN A 63 27.16 -1.48 -19.20
N ALA A 64 25.86 -1.71 -19.34
CA ALA A 64 25.25 -2.01 -20.63
C ALA A 64 25.55 -0.86 -21.62
N SER A 65 26.36 -1.15 -22.63
CA SER A 65 26.59 -0.24 -23.75
C SER A 65 26.05 -0.91 -25.01
N ASN A 66 24.98 -0.34 -25.56
CA ASN A 66 24.20 -0.85 -26.70
C ASN A 66 23.27 -2.02 -26.34
N GLN A 67 22.78 -2.75 -27.35
CA GLN A 67 21.83 -3.87 -27.25
C GLN A 67 22.51 -5.22 -26.96
N THR A 68 23.77 -5.22 -26.54
CA THR A 68 24.52 -6.44 -26.23
C THR A 68 24.41 -6.72 -24.74
N ASP A 69 24.05 -7.95 -24.39
CA ASP A 69 24.09 -8.39 -22.99
C ASP A 69 25.54 -8.50 -22.53
N LEU A 70 25.88 -7.70 -21.52
CA LEU A 70 27.18 -7.68 -20.86
C LEU A 70 27.08 -8.22 -19.41
N ALA A 71 25.93 -8.79 -19.05
CA ALA A 71 25.62 -9.31 -17.72
C ALA A 71 25.44 -10.84 -17.75
N SER A 72 26.51 -11.57 -18.12
CA SER A 72 26.50 -13.03 -18.28
C SER A 72 26.33 -13.84 -16.97
N GLY A 73 26.53 -13.21 -15.81
CA GLY A 73 26.41 -13.80 -14.48
C GLY A 73 25.10 -13.41 -13.76
N PRO A 74 24.79 -14.06 -12.63
CA PRO A 74 23.68 -13.68 -11.79
C PRO A 74 23.96 -12.35 -11.06
N LEU A 75 22.94 -11.52 -10.88
CA LEU A 75 23.04 -10.29 -10.09
C LEU A 75 23.31 -10.55 -8.61
N TYR A 76 22.72 -11.61 -8.05
CA TYR A 76 22.88 -12.01 -6.66
C TYR A 76 24.03 -13.01 -6.55
N LEU A 77 25.08 -12.64 -5.82
CA LEU A 77 26.25 -13.50 -5.62
C LEU A 77 25.98 -14.61 -4.59
N GLU A 78 25.07 -14.36 -3.66
CA GLU A 78 24.71 -15.27 -2.58
C GLU A 78 23.19 -15.34 -2.42
N ALA A 79 22.70 -16.48 -1.95
CA ALA A 79 21.29 -16.62 -1.60
C ALA A 79 20.96 -15.75 -0.37
N VAL A 80 19.75 -15.17 -0.36
CA VAL A 80 19.26 -14.42 0.81
C VAL A 80 19.26 -15.35 2.03
N PRO A 81 19.86 -14.94 3.17
CA PRO A 81 19.90 -15.78 4.35
C PRO A 81 18.49 -16.15 4.84
N ALA A 82 18.31 -17.41 5.25
CA ALA A 82 17.00 -17.94 5.66
C ALA A 82 16.36 -17.16 6.82
N SER A 83 17.15 -16.53 7.68
CA SER A 83 16.67 -15.65 8.76
C SER A 83 15.87 -14.46 8.24
N PHE A 84 16.21 -13.95 7.04
CA PHE A 84 15.50 -12.83 6.42
C PHE A 84 14.23 -13.29 5.72
N LEU A 85 14.28 -14.45 5.05
CA LEU A 85 13.08 -15.07 4.49
C LEU A 85 12.06 -15.45 5.59
N ALA A 86 12.52 -15.63 6.83
CA ALA A 86 11.69 -15.87 7.99
C ALA A 86 11.13 -14.59 8.65
N LEU A 87 11.52 -13.38 8.20
CA LEU A 87 10.90 -12.16 8.69
C LEU A 87 9.39 -12.19 8.36
N PRO A 88 8.50 -11.84 9.30
CA PRO A 88 7.06 -12.05 9.13
C PRO A 88 6.49 -11.46 7.83
N THR A 89 6.88 -10.22 7.51
CA THR A 89 6.45 -9.52 6.28
C THR A 89 6.96 -10.19 5.01
N ILE A 90 8.24 -10.59 4.99
CA ILE A 90 8.87 -11.25 3.85
C ILE A 90 8.29 -12.66 3.67
N ALA A 91 8.13 -13.41 4.75
CA ALA A 91 7.56 -14.76 4.73
C ALA A 91 6.13 -14.75 4.18
N ALA A 92 5.28 -13.83 4.65
CA ALA A 92 3.93 -13.68 4.15
C ALA A 92 3.90 -13.25 2.67
N LEU A 93 4.80 -12.34 2.26
CA LEU A 93 4.91 -11.92 0.86
C LEU A 93 5.37 -13.07 -0.06
N VAL A 94 6.30 -13.90 0.39
CA VAL A 94 6.79 -15.05 -0.39
C VAL A 94 5.68 -16.05 -0.67
N LYS A 95 4.77 -16.29 0.28
CA LYS A 95 3.57 -17.12 0.05
C LYS A 95 2.69 -16.55 -1.05
N LEU A 96 2.43 -15.25 -1.05
CA LEU A 96 1.65 -14.64 -2.13
C LEU A 96 2.31 -14.82 -3.51
N PHE A 97 3.64 -14.80 -3.58
CA PHE A 97 4.36 -15.01 -4.83
C PHE A 97 4.41 -16.46 -5.29
N ASP A 98 4.32 -17.43 -4.38
CA ASP A 98 4.34 -18.85 -4.76
C ASP A 98 3.02 -19.33 -5.40
N ASN A 99 1.93 -18.59 -5.21
CA ASN A 99 0.63 -18.82 -5.87
C ASN A 99 0.56 -18.33 -7.33
N TYR A 100 1.48 -17.46 -7.77
CA TYR A 100 1.35 -16.83 -9.10
C TYR A 100 1.49 -17.85 -10.24
N ASP A 101 0.41 -18.04 -11.00
CA ASP A 101 0.40 -18.84 -12.23
C ASP A 101 0.67 -17.95 -13.46
N HIS A 102 1.72 -18.28 -14.22
CA HIS A 102 2.06 -17.57 -15.45
C HIS A 102 1.12 -17.88 -16.64
N TYR A 103 0.23 -18.86 -16.50
CA TYR A 103 -0.64 -19.30 -17.58
C TYR A 103 -1.87 -18.39 -17.74
N VAL A 104 -1.76 -17.42 -18.66
CA VAL A 104 -2.81 -16.42 -18.96
C VAL A 104 -4.03 -16.97 -19.74
N GLY A 105 -4.08 -18.28 -20.03
CA GLY A 105 -5.12 -18.89 -20.86
C GLY A 105 -6.32 -19.45 -20.09
N ALA A 106 -6.24 -19.51 -18.76
CA ALA A 106 -7.31 -19.95 -17.88
C ALA A 106 -7.93 -18.75 -17.14
N PRO A 107 -9.22 -18.80 -16.80
CA PRO A 107 -9.79 -17.82 -15.88
C PRO A 107 -9.08 -17.91 -14.52
N GLU A 108 -8.71 -16.76 -13.97
CA GLU A 108 -8.17 -16.66 -12.62
C GLU A 108 -9.23 -17.15 -11.61
N ASN A 109 -8.78 -17.89 -10.61
CA ASN A 109 -9.59 -18.33 -9.50
C ASN A 109 -8.75 -18.27 -8.22
N SER A 110 -9.32 -17.72 -7.15
CA SER A 110 -8.68 -17.73 -5.83
C SER A 110 -9.29 -18.83 -4.97
N THR A 111 -8.43 -19.69 -4.45
CA THR A 111 -8.73 -20.68 -3.42
C THR A 111 -8.98 -20.00 -2.08
N ALA A 112 -9.56 -20.73 -1.13
CA ALA A 112 -9.77 -20.20 0.22
C ALA A 112 -8.43 -19.95 0.92
N GLU A 113 -7.43 -20.78 0.60
CA GLU A 113 -6.06 -20.68 1.08
C GLU A 113 -5.38 -19.40 0.58
N GLU A 114 -5.43 -19.12 -0.72
CA GLU A 114 -4.88 -17.88 -1.30
C GLU A 114 -5.53 -16.62 -0.70
N LEU A 115 -6.84 -16.64 -0.48
CA LEU A 115 -7.53 -15.53 0.19
C LEU A 115 -7.06 -15.35 1.64
N GLN A 116 -6.84 -16.45 2.37
CA GLN A 116 -6.31 -16.38 3.72
C GLN A 116 -4.88 -15.83 3.75
N GLU A 117 -4.06 -16.17 2.77
CA GLU A 117 -2.69 -15.66 2.67
C GLU A 117 -2.65 -14.15 2.38
N VAL A 118 -3.63 -13.63 1.64
CA VAL A 118 -3.80 -12.17 1.46
C VAL A 118 -4.13 -11.50 2.79
N GLU A 119 -5.07 -12.03 3.56
CA GLU A 119 -5.41 -11.50 4.89
C GLU A 119 -4.20 -11.55 5.84
N ASP A 120 -3.49 -12.68 5.88
CA ASP A 120 -2.29 -12.86 6.70
C ASP A 120 -1.21 -11.83 6.32
N PHE A 121 -0.99 -11.58 5.02
CA PHE A 121 -0.05 -10.57 4.56
C PHE A 121 -0.49 -9.16 4.96
N LEU A 122 -1.77 -8.82 4.79
CA LEU A 122 -2.31 -7.52 5.17
C LEU A 122 -2.16 -7.29 6.67
N ASP A 123 -2.54 -8.25 7.52
CA ASP A 123 -2.41 -8.14 8.98
C ASP A 123 -0.96 -7.82 9.40
N VAL A 124 0.00 -8.55 8.82
CA VAL A 124 1.41 -8.34 9.14
C VAL A 124 1.90 -6.99 8.59
N MET A 125 1.55 -6.63 7.35
CA MET A 125 1.97 -5.38 6.71
C MET A 125 1.39 -4.15 7.41
N LEU A 126 0.11 -4.18 7.76
CA LEU A 126 -0.59 -3.11 8.48
C LEU A 126 -0.06 -2.92 9.90
N SER A 127 0.48 -3.98 10.52
CA SER A 127 1.10 -3.90 11.85
C SER A 127 2.47 -3.21 11.86
N THR A 128 3.07 -2.96 10.69
CA THR A 128 4.42 -2.38 10.60
C THR A 128 4.46 -0.90 10.99
N GLN A 129 5.62 -0.45 11.49
CA GLN A 129 5.84 0.96 11.79
C GLN A 129 5.75 1.83 10.53
N VAL A 130 6.20 1.32 9.38
CA VAL A 130 6.07 1.98 8.07
C VAL A 130 4.61 2.30 7.79
N PHE A 131 3.71 1.33 7.96
CA PHE A 131 2.28 1.54 7.70
C PHE A 131 1.63 2.47 8.73
N ASN A 132 2.07 2.44 9.98
CA ASN A 132 1.63 3.41 11.00
C ASN A 132 2.02 4.85 10.62
N VAL A 133 3.24 5.08 10.15
CA VAL A 133 3.69 6.41 9.67
C VAL A 133 2.84 6.86 8.49
N LEU A 134 2.64 5.99 7.49
CA LEU A 134 1.83 6.28 6.31
C LEU A 134 0.38 6.61 6.68
N THR A 135 -0.25 5.79 7.52
CA THR A 135 -1.65 5.96 7.92
C THR A 135 -1.84 7.28 8.66
N ASN A 136 -0.94 7.62 9.58
CA ASN A 136 -0.98 8.91 10.29
C ASN A 136 -0.87 10.08 9.32
N PHE A 137 0.01 10.01 8.33
CA PHE A 137 0.12 11.04 7.29
C PHE A 137 -1.17 11.17 6.48
N LEU A 138 -1.75 10.06 6.03
CA LEU A 138 -2.99 10.06 5.24
C LEU A 138 -4.21 10.58 6.02
N LEU A 139 -4.29 10.27 7.33
CA LEU A 139 -5.30 10.82 8.24
C LEU A 139 -5.14 12.33 8.40
N GLN A 140 -3.92 12.83 8.60
CA GLN A 140 -3.63 14.26 8.69
C GLN A 140 -4.00 15.02 7.41
N LYS A 141 -3.84 14.36 6.26
CA LYS A 141 -4.25 14.90 4.95
C LYS A 141 -5.74 14.72 4.64
N GLY A 142 -6.51 14.08 5.53
CA GLY A 142 -7.95 13.84 5.35
C GLY A 142 -8.26 12.98 4.12
N THR A 143 -7.35 12.08 3.75
CA THR A 143 -7.51 11.17 2.59
C THR A 143 -8.18 9.86 3.00
N ILE A 144 -8.05 9.48 4.26
CA ILE A 144 -8.70 8.33 4.87
C ILE A 144 -9.42 8.77 6.15
N GLU A 145 -10.46 8.04 6.54
CA GLU A 145 -11.18 8.23 7.81
C GLU A 145 -10.55 7.32 8.89
N PRO A 146 -10.56 7.74 10.17
CA PRO A 146 -10.02 6.96 11.29
C PRO A 146 -10.84 5.72 11.62
#